data_AF-A0A830B8I1-F1
#
_entry.id   AF-A0A830B8I1-F1
#
_cell.length_a   1.000
_cell.length_b   1.000
_cell.length_c   1.000
_cell.angle_alpha   90.00
_cell.angle_beta   90.00
_cell.angle_gamma   90.00
#
_symmetry.space_group_name_H-M   'P 1'
#
loop_
_entity.id
_entity.type
_entity.pdbx_description
1 polymer ?
#
loop_
_entity_poly.entity_id
_entity_poly.type
_entity_poly.pdbx_seq_one_letter_code
_entity_poly.pdbx_strand_id
1 'polypeptide(L)'
;CVIQASATSEKAQGFIDYACGIVDCAPIQPGGSCFDPDVKVVHASYALNLVYKNRGSCNLDIGIITTTDPCNKILFPFVNEYHIYSLLLILFITILTNEIFFFNGCIYAAYRDCKYP
;
A
#
# COMPACT_ATOMS: atom_id res chain seq x y z
N CYS A 1 -2.29 7.45 -7.74
CA CYS A 1 -2.10 6.06 -8.20
C CYS A 1 -1.77 5.21 -6.97
N VAL A 2 -2.41 4.06 -6.78
CA VAL A 2 -2.15 3.12 -5.69
C VAL A 2 -2.00 1.70 -6.24
N ILE A 3 -1.30 0.83 -5.53
CA ILE A 3 -1.16 -0.57 -5.96
C ILE A 3 -2.50 -1.31 -5.89
N GLN A 4 -2.76 -2.22 -6.84
CA GLN A 4 -3.95 -3.06 -6.83
C GLN A 4 -3.79 -4.22 -5.84
N ALA A 5 -4.90 -4.69 -5.25
CA ALA A 5 -4.86 -5.79 -4.28
C ALA A 5 -4.42 -7.14 -4.86
N SER A 6 -4.53 -7.32 -6.18
CA SER A 6 -4.07 -8.50 -6.91
C SER A 6 -2.60 -8.43 -7.33
N ALA A 7 -1.87 -7.35 -7.00
CA ALA A 7 -0.46 -7.24 -7.34
C ALA A 7 0.36 -8.24 -6.54
N THR A 8 1.21 -9.00 -7.23
CA THR A 8 2.14 -9.91 -6.57
C THR A 8 3.35 -9.15 -6.04
N SER A 9 4.01 -9.70 -5.02
CA SER A 9 5.22 -9.12 -4.43
C SER A 9 6.36 -9.01 -5.45
N GLU A 10 6.44 -9.91 -6.43
CA GLU A 10 7.43 -9.88 -7.50
C GLU A 10 7.19 -8.70 -8.45
N LYS A 11 5.94 -8.48 -8.86
CA LYS A 11 5.56 -7.32 -9.68
C LYS A 11 5.78 -6.01 -8.92
N ALA A 12 5.47 -5.99 -7.62
CA ALA A 12 5.71 -4.85 -6.75
C ALA A 12 7.20 -4.53 -6.67
N GLN A 13 8.06 -5.52 -6.44
CA GLN A 13 9.51 -5.33 -6.40
C GLN A 13 10.05 -4.82 -7.74
N GLY A 14 9.70 -5.46 -8.85
CA GLY A 14 10.17 -5.04 -10.16
C GLY A 14 9.75 -3.60 -10.50
N PHE A 15 8.59 -3.16 -10.01
CA PHE A 15 8.19 -1.77 -10.14
C PHE A 15 8.95 -0.83 -9.22
N ILE A 16 9.24 -1.21 -7.97
CA ILE A 16 10.11 -0.43 -7.07
C ILE A 16 11.46 -0.20 -7.75
N ASP A 17 12.08 -1.28 -8.27
CA ASP A 17 13.39 -1.21 -8.91
C ASP A 17 13.38 -0.24 -10.12
N TYR A 18 12.31 -0.26 -10.91
CA TYR A 18 12.09 0.71 -11.99
C TYR A 18 11.86 2.13 -11.47
N ALA A 19 10.94 2.30 -10.52
CA ALA A 19 10.51 3.60 -10.01
C ALA A 19 11.68 4.33 -9.34
N CYS A 20 12.52 3.63 -8.58
CA CYS A 20 13.65 4.25 -7.89
C CYS A 20 14.76 4.73 -8.84
N GLY A 21 14.74 4.32 -10.11
CA GLY A 21 15.59 4.92 -11.15
C GLY A 21 15.08 6.28 -11.67
N ILE A 22 13.83 6.64 -11.33
CA ILE A 22 13.16 7.82 -11.89
C ILE A 22 12.52 8.76 -10.85
N VAL A 23 12.34 8.31 -9.62
CA VAL A 23 11.86 9.08 -8.47
C VAL A 23 12.71 8.76 -7.23
N ASP A 24 12.69 9.65 -6.24
CA ASP A 24 13.41 9.44 -4.98
C ASP A 24 12.68 8.41 -4.11
N CYS A 25 13.34 7.27 -3.89
CA CYS A 25 12.85 6.19 -3.03
C CYS A 25 13.50 6.17 -1.65
N ALA A 26 14.37 7.12 -1.29
CA ALA A 26 15.04 7.13 0.01
C ALA A 26 14.10 6.86 1.22
N PRO A 27 12.85 7.34 1.24
CA PRO A 27 11.95 7.07 2.37
C PRO A 27 11.54 5.59 2.52
N ILE A 28 11.46 4.82 1.43
CA ILE A 28 11.02 3.41 1.44
C ILE A 28 12.19 2.41 1.35
N GLN A 29 13.43 2.89 1.34
CA GLN A 29 14.62 2.03 1.38
C GLN A 29 14.98 1.69 2.84
N PRO A 30 15.77 0.63 3.08
CA PRO A 30 16.21 0.28 4.44
C PRO A 30 16.80 1.49 5.18
N GLY A 31 16.27 1.77 6.37
CA GLY A 31 16.65 2.95 7.18
C GLY A 31 15.93 4.25 6.80
N GLY A 32 15.02 4.22 5.82
CA GLY A 32 14.13 5.31 5.48
C GLY A 32 12.95 5.43 6.44
N SER A 33 12.33 6.61 6.48
CA SER A 33 11.22 6.93 7.39
C SER A 33 9.93 6.16 7.12
N CYS A 34 9.85 5.48 5.97
CA CYS A 34 8.68 4.78 5.44
C CYS A 34 9.02 3.32 5.09
N PHE A 35 10.15 2.83 5.62
CA PHE A 35 10.59 1.47 5.35
C PHE A 35 9.73 0.47 6.11
N ASP A 36 9.36 0.77 7.34
CA ASP A 36 8.53 -0.11 8.14
C ASP A 36 7.03 0.11 7.88
N PRO A 37 6.24 -0.97 7.82
CA PRO A 37 6.68 -2.38 7.79
C PRO A 37 7.32 -2.74 6.44
N ASP A 38 8.33 -3.64 6.46
CA ASP A 38 9.02 -4.15 5.26
C ASP A 38 8.10 -5.04 4.40
N VAL A 39 7.20 -4.39 3.67
CA VAL A 39 6.23 -5.01 2.78
C VAL A 39 6.32 -4.37 1.41
N LYS A 40 6.87 -5.12 0.46
CA LYS A 40 7.10 -4.67 -0.93
C LYS A 40 5.87 -4.07 -1.61
N VAL A 41 4.69 -4.65 -1.38
CA VAL A 41 3.43 -4.15 -1.97
C VAL A 41 3.10 -2.75 -1.44
N VAL A 42 3.40 -2.49 -0.17
CA VAL A 42 3.20 -1.19 0.48
C VAL A 42 4.17 -0.15 -0.09
N HIS A 43 5.46 -0.48 -0.15
CA HIS A 43 6.49 0.38 -0.76
C HIS A 43 6.19 0.69 -2.24
N ALA A 44 5.71 -0.30 -2.99
CA ALA A 44 5.32 -0.10 -4.38
C ALA A 44 4.10 0.82 -4.53
N SER A 45 3.15 0.82 -3.59
CA SER A 45 2.04 1.79 -3.58
C SER A 45 2.54 3.22 -3.40
N TYR A 46 3.51 3.42 -2.51
CA TYR A 46 4.18 4.71 -2.32
C TYR A 46 4.93 5.14 -3.59
N ALA A 47 5.72 4.25 -4.19
CA ALA A 47 6.44 4.51 -5.43
C ALA A 47 5.48 4.86 -6.60
N LEU A 48 4.35 4.15 -6.73
CA LEU A 48 3.32 4.43 -7.73
C LEU A 48 2.75 5.84 -7.57
N ASN A 49 2.50 6.25 -6.33
CA ASN A 49 2.03 7.60 -6.03
C ASN A 49 3.07 8.66 -6.39
N LEU A 50 4.34 8.44 -6.05
CA LEU A 50 5.43 9.35 -6.39
C LEU A 50 5.58 9.52 -7.91
N VAL A 51 5.60 8.41 -8.66
CA VAL A 51 5.67 8.44 -10.13
C VAL A 51 4.48 9.19 -10.71
N TYR A 52 3.27 8.94 -10.17
CA TYR A 52 2.08 9.65 -10.61
C TYR A 52 2.13 11.15 -10.32
N LYS A 53 2.58 11.57 -9.14
CA LYS A 53 2.73 12.99 -8.78
C LYS A 53 3.82 13.69 -9.60
N ASN A 54 4.92 13.01 -9.89
CA ASN A 54 6.07 13.59 -10.60
C ASN A 54 5.86 13.62 -12.12
N ARG A 55 5.27 12.57 -12.69
CA ARG A 55 5.19 12.36 -14.15
C ARG A 55 3.77 12.31 -14.72
N GLY A 56 2.74 12.29 -13.87
CA GLY A 56 1.34 12.17 -14.30
C GLY A 56 0.95 10.80 -14.84
N SER A 57 1.81 9.78 -14.69
CA SER A 57 1.59 8.43 -15.23
C SER A 57 1.43 7.39 -14.12
N CYS A 58 0.50 6.45 -14.30
CA CYS A 58 0.22 5.34 -13.40
C CYS A 58 0.38 4.04 -14.17
N ASN A 59 1.17 3.10 -13.64
CA ASN A 59 1.28 1.77 -14.25
C ASN A 59 0.00 0.97 -13.93
N LEU A 60 -0.86 0.80 -14.94
CA LEU A 60 -2.15 0.14 -14.78
C LEU A 60 -2.07 -1.40 -14.67
N ASP A 61 -0.91 -2.00 -14.98
CA ASP A 61 -0.72 -3.45 -14.84
C ASP A 61 -0.63 -3.88 -13.37
N ILE A 62 -0.28 -2.94 -12.50
CA ILE A 62 -0.07 -3.17 -11.06
C ILE A 62 -0.79 -2.14 -10.17
N GLY A 63 -1.33 -1.07 -10.75
CA GLY A 63 -1.88 0.04 -10.00
C GLY A 63 -3.21 0.53 -10.56
N ILE A 64 -3.93 1.27 -9.74
CA ILE A 64 -5.19 1.89 -10.08
C ILE A 64 -5.16 3.39 -9.76
N ILE A 65 -5.73 4.19 -10.65
CA ILE A 65 -5.98 5.60 -10.39
C ILE A 65 -7.27 5.68 -9.58
N THR A 66 -7.15 6.12 -8.34
CA THR A 66 -8.31 6.45 -7.52
C THR A 66 -8.20 7.90 -7.06
N THR A 67 -9.26 8.66 -7.31
CA THR A 67 -9.46 10.04 -6.83
C THR A 67 -10.11 10.07 -5.46
N THR A 68 -10.70 8.96 -5.04
CA THR A 68 -11.34 8.80 -3.73
C THR A 68 -10.32 8.14 -2.81
N ASP A 69 -10.11 8.72 -1.62
CA ASP A 69 -9.41 8.02 -0.55
C ASP A 69 -10.28 6.83 -0.10
N PRO A 70 -9.87 5.57 -0.36
CA PRO A 70 -10.66 4.42 0.07
C PRO A 70 -10.74 4.33 1.60
N CYS A 71 -9.86 5.03 2.34
CA CYS A 71 -9.83 5.07 3.80
C CYS A 71 -10.62 6.26 4.37
N ASN A 72 -11.85 6.53 3.92
CA ASN A 72 -12.62 7.63 4.51
C ASN A 72 -12.64 7.52 6.05
N LYS A 73 -12.51 8.66 6.76
CA LYS A 73 -12.14 8.83 8.19
C LYS A 73 -12.78 7.87 9.23
N ILE A 74 -13.86 7.19 8.87
CA ILE A 74 -14.71 6.35 9.72
C ILE A 74 -14.10 4.95 9.93
N LEU A 75 -13.19 4.46 9.07
CA LEU A 75 -12.61 3.12 9.19
C LEU A 75 -11.34 3.06 10.07
N PHE A 76 -10.73 4.21 10.39
CA PHE A 76 -9.47 4.28 11.14
C PHE A 76 -9.51 3.85 12.63
N PRO A 77 -10.61 3.98 13.39
CA PRO A 77 -10.62 3.39 14.74
C PRO A 77 -10.56 1.86 14.71
N PHE A 78 -10.89 1.21 13.59
CA PHE A 78 -10.83 -0.25 13.47
C PHE A 78 -9.42 -0.77 13.17
N VAL A 79 -8.64 -0.15 12.27
CA VAL A 79 -7.29 -0.65 11.90
C VAL A 79 -6.25 -0.55 13.02
N ASN A 80 -6.40 0.36 13.98
CA ASN A 80 -5.47 0.49 15.11
C ASN A 80 -5.59 -0.64 16.14
N GLU A 81 -6.73 -1.33 16.20
CA GLU A 81 -6.96 -2.40 17.19
C GLU A 81 -6.49 -3.78 16.69
N TYR A 82 -6.39 -3.99 15.37
CA TYR A 82 -6.09 -5.30 14.77
C TYR A 82 -4.61 -5.65 14.62
N HIS A 83 -3.69 -4.69 14.85
CA HIS A 83 -2.25 -4.95 14.80
C HIS A 83 -1.72 -5.81 15.97
N ILE A 84 -2.55 -6.06 17.00
CA ILE A 84 -2.19 -6.84 18.20
C ILE A 84 -2.78 -8.27 18.18
N TYR A 85 -3.75 -8.57 17.32
CA TYR A 85 -4.36 -9.90 17.28
C TYR A 85 -3.53 -10.88 16.45
N SER A 86 -3.26 -12.06 17.02
CA SER A 86 -2.61 -13.19 16.37
C SER A 86 -3.20 -13.45 14.97
N LEU A 87 -2.34 -13.80 14.00
CA LEU A 87 -2.68 -14.17 12.62
C LEU A 87 -3.90 -15.12 12.51
N LEU A 88 -4.15 -15.93 13.54
CA LEU A 88 -5.28 -16.85 13.63
C LEU A 88 -6.65 -16.15 13.79
N LEU A 89 -6.71 -15.00 14.48
CA LEU A 89 -7.94 -14.23 14.68
C LEU A 89 -8.34 -13.45 13.42
N ILE A 90 -7.33 -12.93 12.70
CA ILE A 90 -7.50 -12.27 11.41
C ILE A 90 -8.07 -13.28 10.39
N LEU A 91 -7.51 -14.50 10.33
CA LEU A 91 -8.05 -15.58 9.48
C LEU A 91 -9.52 -15.89 9.78
N PHE A 92 -9.92 -15.91 11.05
CA PHE A 92 -11.30 -16.18 11.45
C PHE A 92 -12.30 -15.09 10.99
N ILE A 93 -11.89 -13.82 11.07
CA ILE A 93 -12.70 -12.68 10.61
C ILE A 93 -12.76 -12.61 9.07
N THR A 94 -11.69 -13.03 8.37
CA THR A 94 -11.64 -13.08 6.90
C THR A 94 -12.53 -14.16 6.28
N ILE A 95 -12.83 -15.25 6.99
CA ILE A 95 -13.75 -16.30 6.52
C ILE A 95 -15.22 -15.84 6.61
N LEU A 96 -15.52 -14.91 7.51
CA LEU A 96 -16.89 -14.45 7.79
C LEU A 96 -17.31 -13.21 7.00
N THR A 97 -16.37 -12.48 6.40
CA THR A 97 -16.66 -11.22 5.71
C THR A 97 -15.89 -11.14 4.38
N ASN A 98 -16.59 -10.82 3.28
CA ASN A 98 -16.02 -10.62 1.92
C ASN A 98 -15.17 -9.32 1.82
N GLU A 99 -14.62 -8.85 2.94
CA GLU A 99 -14.03 -7.54 3.22
C GLU A 99 -12.51 -7.50 2.97
N ILE A 100 -11.89 -8.65 2.62
CA ILE A 100 -10.45 -8.78 2.36
C ILE A 100 -9.95 -7.78 1.31
N PHE A 101 -10.75 -7.49 0.29
CA PHE A 101 -10.38 -6.56 -0.79
C PHE A 101 -10.38 -5.10 -0.31
N PHE A 102 -11.29 -4.75 0.59
CA PHE A 102 -11.46 -3.38 1.08
C PHE A 102 -10.39 -3.01 2.11
N PHE A 103 -10.05 -3.93 3.03
CA PHE A 103 -8.97 -3.72 4.00
C PHE A 103 -7.59 -3.61 3.34
N ASN A 104 -7.27 -4.50 2.40
CA ASN A 104 -6.00 -4.42 1.66
C ASN A 104 -5.91 -3.13 0.84
N GLY A 105 -6.99 -2.75 0.15
CA GLY A 105 -7.05 -1.48 -0.58
C GLY A 105 -6.87 -0.25 0.31
N CYS A 106 -7.38 -0.29 1.55
CA CYS A 106 -7.19 0.77 2.55
C CYS A 106 -5.73 0.84 3.03
N ILE A 107 -5.13 -0.29 3.41
CA ILE A 107 -3.72 -0.33 3.81
C ILE A 107 -2.86 0.29 2.70
N TYR A 108 -2.98 -0.19 1.47
CA TYR A 108 -2.19 0.32 0.35
C TYR A 108 -2.40 1.81 0.05
N ALA A 109 -3.61 2.33 0.27
CA ALA A 109 -3.90 3.75 0.09
C ALA A 109 -3.44 4.62 1.27
N ALA A 110 -3.43 4.12 2.50
CA ALA A 110 -2.92 4.83 3.67
C ALA A 110 -1.40 5.04 3.59
N TYR A 111 -0.68 4.07 3.03
CA TYR A 111 0.77 4.17 2.80
C TYR A 111 1.16 4.98 1.56
N ARG A 112 0.18 5.43 0.75
CA ARG A 112 0.38 6.27 -0.44
C ARG A 112 1.26 7.50 -0.17
N ASP A 113 1.09 8.12 1.00
CA ASP A 113 1.77 9.37 1.37
C ASP A 113 2.76 9.20 2.52
N CYS A 114 3.09 7.96 2.92
CA CYS A 114 3.92 7.70 4.11
C CYS A 114 3.48 8.53 5.33
N LYS A 115 2.18 8.51 5.62
CA LYS A 115 1.66 9.16 6.83
C LYS A 115 1.75 8.27 8.07
N TYR A 116 2.08 7.00 7.89
CA TYR A 116 2.18 6.00 8.95
C TYR A 116 3.54 5.29 8.79
N PRO A 117 4.54 5.60 9.65
CA PRO A 117 5.72 4.75 9.83
C PRO A 117 5.39 3.50 10.64
#